data_AF-R7J5P9-F1
#
_entry.id   AF-R7J5P9-F1
#
_cell.length_a   1.000
_cell.length_b   1.000
_cell.length_c   1.000
_cell.angle_alpha   90.00
_cell.angle_beta   90.00
_cell.angle_gamma   90.00
#
_symmetry.space_group_name_H-M   'P 1'
#
loop_
_entity.id
_entity.type
_entity.pdbx_description
1 polymer ?
#
loop_
_entity_poly.entity_id
_entity_poly.type
_entity_poly.pdbx_seq_one_letter_code
_entity_poly.pdbx_strand_id
1 'polypeptide(L)'
;MKKTLFYAAIIGLVVIVWLVLGCLLTLIFEGVSNFSYALGTWCGQPFMLLLAIGIALLFRTPIHGIIFKEAKQYKSKVALYIIGAAILWGVWMIGVKSFYRYAQAKALNEYQESVR
;
A
#
# COMPACT_ATOMS: atom_id res chain seq x y z
N MET A 1 3.16 -27.91 -12.29
CA MET A 1 4.37 -27.07 -12.09
C MET A 1 4.21 -25.64 -12.61
N LYS A 2 3.87 -25.40 -13.89
CA LYS A 2 3.74 -24.03 -14.44
C LYS A 2 2.70 -23.14 -13.72
N LYS A 3 1.58 -23.73 -13.27
CA LYS A 3 0.56 -23.03 -12.47
C LYS A 3 1.09 -22.56 -11.11
N THR A 4 1.86 -23.41 -10.43
CA THR A 4 2.50 -23.09 -9.15
C THR A 4 3.51 -21.95 -9.31
N LEU A 5 4.28 -21.99 -10.39
CA LEU A 5 5.23 -20.93 -10.78
C LEU A 5 4.54 -19.60 -11.06
N PHE A 6 3.37 -19.63 -11.70
CA PHE A 6 2.54 -18.44 -11.95
C PHE A 6 2.01 -17.81 -10.67
N TYR A 7 1.46 -18.60 -9.73
CA TYR A 7 1.01 -18.07 -8.45
C TYR A 7 2.17 -17.56 -7.59
N ALA A 8 3.31 -18.27 -7.58
CA ALA A 8 4.50 -17.81 -6.88
C ALA A 8 5.03 -16.47 -7.44
N ALA A 9 5.01 -16.29 -8.76
CA ALA A 9 5.39 -15.03 -9.40
C ALA A 9 4.45 -13.87 -9.01
N ILE A 10 3.14 -14.12 -8.96
CA ILE A 10 2.16 -13.11 -8.50
C ILE A 10 2.39 -12.77 -7.03
N ILE A 11 2.58 -13.76 -6.16
CA ILE A 11 2.84 -13.52 -4.73
C ILE A 11 4.13 -12.72 -4.56
N GLY A 12 5.20 -13.07 -5.28
CA GLY A 12 6.45 -12.31 -5.27
C GLY A 12 6.24 -10.86 -5.73
N LEU A 13 5.45 -10.64 -6.78
CA LEU A 13 5.10 -9.31 -7.25
C LEU A 13 4.30 -8.52 -6.20
N VAL A 14 3.34 -9.15 -5.51
CA VAL A 14 2.59 -8.51 -4.41
C VAL A 14 3.55 -8.03 -3.33
N VAL A 15 4.50 -8.87 -2.90
CA VAL A 15 5.48 -8.49 -1.87
C VAL A 15 6.35 -7.32 -2.34
N ILE A 16 6.83 -7.35 -3.58
CA ILE A 16 7.63 -6.25 -4.15
C ILE A 16 6.82 -4.95 -4.18
N VAL A 17 5.60 -4.98 -4.72
CA VAL A 17 4.74 -3.79 -4.80
C VAL A 17 4.39 -3.27 -3.41
N TRP A 18 4.09 -4.16 -2.47
CA TRP A 18 3.79 -3.80 -1.09
C TRP A 18 4.96 -3.07 -0.41
N LEU A 19 6.18 -3.57 -0.55
CA LEU A 19 7.38 -2.93 0.00
C LEU A 19 7.69 -1.59 -0.70
N VAL A 20 7.59 -1.53 -2.02
CA VAL A 20 7.83 -0.29 -2.78
C VAL A 20 6.84 0.80 -2.37
N LEU A 21 5.54 0.47 -2.26
CA LEU A 21 4.54 1.41 -1.78
C LEU A 21 4.80 1.85 -0.34
N GLY A 22 5.19 0.92 0.55
CA GLY A 22 5.51 1.22 1.94
C GLY A 22 6.68 2.20 2.05
N CYS A 23 7.74 1.98 1.26
CA CYS A 23 8.88 2.89 1.18
C CYS A 23 8.48 4.27 0.68
N LEU A 24 7.65 4.34 -0.39
CA LEU A 24 7.17 5.62 -0.93
C LEU A 24 6.38 6.43 0.10
N LEU A 25 5.41 5.81 0.79
CA LEU A 25 4.63 6.50 1.81
C LEU A 25 5.47 6.94 3.00
N THR A 26 6.45 6.12 3.41
CA THR A 26 7.39 6.47 4.47
C THR A 26 8.19 7.73 4.12
N LEU A 27 8.76 7.76 2.90
CA LEU A 27 9.54 8.90 2.42
C LEU A 27 8.70 10.19 2.31
N ILE A 28 7.43 10.08 1.92
CA ILE A 28 6.55 11.25 1.73
C ILE A 28 6.05 11.81 3.07
N PHE A 29 5.67 10.96 4.03
CA PHE A 29 4.90 11.39 5.21
C PHE A 29 5.69 11.41 6.54
N GLU A 30 6.78 10.66 6.65
CA GLU A 30 7.54 10.53 7.92
C GLU A 30 9.04 10.86 7.78
N GLY A 31 9.58 10.85 6.55
CA GLY A 31 10.98 11.15 6.30
C GLY A 31 11.91 9.99 6.69
N VAL A 32 13.19 10.29 6.91
CA VAL A 32 14.24 9.26 7.09
C VAL A 32 14.49 8.90 8.56
N SER A 33 14.17 9.80 9.51
CA SER A 33 14.30 9.52 10.93
C SER A 33 13.30 8.44 11.36
N ASN A 34 13.79 7.28 11.81
CA ASN A 34 13.00 6.07 12.13
C ASN A 34 12.33 5.38 10.93
N PHE A 35 13.00 5.38 9.77
CA PHE A 35 12.51 4.75 8.53
C PHE A 35 11.94 3.33 8.72
N SER A 36 12.63 2.45 9.44
CA SER A 36 12.17 1.07 9.65
C SER A 36 10.85 0.98 10.40
N TYR A 37 10.65 1.85 11.39
CA TYR A 37 9.40 1.90 12.16
C TYR A 37 8.27 2.46 11.29
N ALA A 38 8.53 3.59 10.63
CA ALA A 38 7.58 4.23 9.72
C ALA A 38 7.15 3.28 8.59
N LEU A 39 8.10 2.57 7.97
CA LEU A 39 7.85 1.53 6.98
C LEU A 39 6.95 0.42 7.54
N GLY A 40 7.26 -0.07 8.74
CA GLY A 40 6.42 -1.06 9.43
C GLY A 40 4.99 -0.57 9.64
N THR A 41 4.81 0.71 10.03
CA THR A 41 3.47 1.27 10.23
C THR A 41 2.67 1.38 8.94
N TRP A 42 3.31 1.77 7.83
CA TRP A 42 2.65 1.85 6.53
C TRP A 42 2.36 0.45 5.99
N CYS A 43 3.34 -0.44 5.97
CA CYS A 43 3.16 -1.81 5.50
C CYS A 43 2.10 -2.57 6.29
N GLY A 44 1.96 -2.29 7.60
CA GLY A 44 0.94 -2.90 8.45
C GLY A 44 -0.51 -2.47 8.16
N GLN A 45 -0.73 -1.47 7.30
CA GLN A 45 -2.09 -0.99 7.01
C GLN A 45 -2.81 -1.92 6.02
N PRO A 46 -4.07 -2.32 6.29
CA PRO A 46 -4.80 -3.28 5.43
C PRO A 46 -4.94 -2.82 3.97
N PHE A 47 -5.13 -1.52 3.74
CA PHE A 47 -5.27 -0.99 2.38
C PHE A 47 -3.99 -1.11 1.56
N MET A 48 -2.82 -1.19 2.19
CA MET A 48 -1.53 -1.33 1.49
C MET A 48 -1.39 -2.71 0.85
N LEU A 49 -1.78 -3.75 1.59
CA LEU A 49 -1.83 -5.10 1.07
C LEU A 49 -2.90 -5.21 -0.03
N LEU A 50 -4.08 -4.61 0.18
CA LEU A 50 -5.16 -4.61 -0.81
C LEU A 50 -4.73 -3.91 -2.11
N LEU A 51 -4.04 -2.77 -2.00
CA LEU A 51 -3.49 -2.02 -3.13
C LEU A 51 -2.42 -2.83 -3.86
N ALA A 52 -1.51 -3.47 -3.13
CA ALA A 52 -0.48 -4.32 -3.71
C ALA A 52 -1.07 -5.52 -4.47
N ILE A 53 -2.11 -6.16 -3.91
CA ILE A 53 -2.86 -7.23 -4.60
C ILE A 53 -3.55 -6.70 -5.85
N GLY A 54 -4.23 -5.55 -5.75
CA GLY A 54 -4.92 -4.93 -6.88
C GLY A 54 -3.98 -4.62 -8.04
N ILE A 55 -2.83 -4.00 -7.75
CA ILE A 55 -1.79 -3.70 -8.74
C ILE A 55 -1.21 -4.99 -9.30
N ALA A 56 -0.87 -5.98 -8.47
CA ALA A 56 -0.31 -7.24 -8.94
C ALA A 56 -1.25 -8.00 -9.88
N LEU A 57 -2.57 -7.91 -9.65
CA LEU A 57 -3.58 -8.48 -10.53
C LEU A 57 -3.67 -7.78 -11.90
N LEU A 58 -3.22 -6.54 -12.06
CA LEU A 58 -3.08 -5.91 -13.37
C LEU A 58 -1.95 -6.53 -14.20
N PHE A 59 -0.86 -6.93 -13.53
CA PHE A 59 0.30 -7.57 -14.16
C PHE A 59 0.11 -9.07 -14.42
N ARG A 60 -1.02 -9.67 -14.05
CA ARG A 60 -1.27 -11.10 -14.28
C ARG A 60 -1.26 -11.47 -15.77
N THR A 61 -1.74 -10.59 -16.64
CA THR A 61 -1.81 -10.82 -18.09
C THR A 61 -0.41 -10.90 -18.71
N PRO A 62 0.50 -9.93 -18.50
CA PRO A 62 1.87 -10.05 -19.00
C PRO A 62 2.63 -11.23 -18.34
N ILE A 63 2.46 -11.48 -17.03
CA ILE A 63 3.10 -12.62 -16.36
C ILE A 63 2.65 -13.96 -16.96
N HIS A 64 1.35 -14.10 -17.27
CA HIS A 64 0.84 -15.30 -17.92
C HIS A 64 1.42 -15.47 -19.33
N GLY A 65 1.53 -14.37 -20.09
CA GLY A 65 2.15 -14.38 -21.42
C GLY A 65 3.61 -14.83 -21.39
N ILE A 66 4.39 -14.37 -20.40
CA ILE A 66 5.80 -14.76 -20.25
C ILE A 66 5.94 -16.24 -19.88
N ILE A 67 5.13 -16.74 -18.95
CA ILE A 67 5.27 -18.11 -18.41
C ILE A 67 4.66 -19.16 -19.34
N PHE A 68 3.50 -18.88 -19.93
CA PHE A 68 2.76 -19.84 -20.74
C PHE A 68 2.94 -19.63 -22.24
N LYS A 69 3.55 -18.51 -22.69
CA LYS A 69 3.62 -18.12 -24.11
C LYS A 69 2.24 -18.07 -24.78
N GLU A 70 1.18 -17.89 -23.99
CA GLU A 70 -0.22 -17.85 -24.42
C GLU A 70 -0.83 -16.49 -24.07
N ALA A 71 -1.45 -15.84 -25.06
CA ALA A 71 -2.14 -14.56 -24.90
C ALA A 71 -3.53 -14.75 -24.27
N LYS A 72 -3.56 -15.05 -22.96
CA LYS A 72 -4.82 -15.11 -22.22
C LYS A 72 -5.16 -13.73 -21.66
N GLN A 73 -6.16 -13.07 -22.23
CA GLN A 73 -6.67 -11.80 -21.69
C GLN A 73 -7.51 -12.07 -20.44
N TYR A 74 -7.08 -11.51 -19.31
CA TYR A 74 -7.86 -11.54 -18.09
C TYR A 74 -8.65 -10.24 -17.87
N LYS A 75 -9.91 -10.34 -17.45
CA LYS A 75 -10.81 -9.17 -17.23
C LYS A 75 -10.31 -8.25 -16.11
N SER A 76 -9.72 -7.09 -16.44
CA SER A 76 -9.10 -6.16 -15.47
C SER A 76 -10.06 -5.41 -14.55
N LYS A 77 -11.39 -5.51 -14.75
CA LYS A 77 -12.40 -4.78 -13.96
C LYS A 77 -12.28 -5.02 -12.46
N VAL A 78 -12.08 -6.28 -12.05
CA VAL A 78 -11.96 -6.64 -10.62
C VAL A 78 -10.72 -6.01 -9.98
N ALA A 79 -9.58 -5.99 -10.68
CA ALA A 79 -8.35 -5.36 -10.19
C ALA A 79 -8.54 -3.84 -9.99
N LEU A 80 -9.22 -3.18 -10.93
CA LEU A 80 -9.52 -1.75 -10.83
C LEU A 80 -10.44 -1.42 -9.66
N TYR A 81 -11.47 -2.24 -9.39
CA TYR A 81 -12.33 -2.05 -8.21
C TYR A 81 -11.56 -2.20 -6.89
N ILE A 82 -10.67 -3.21 -6.82
CA ILE A 82 -9.82 -3.42 -5.63
C ILE A 82 -8.89 -2.23 -5.41
N ILE A 83 -8.24 -1.75 -6.47
CA ILE A 83 -7.37 -0.57 -6.40
C ILE A 83 -8.18 0.67 -5.98
N GLY A 84 -9.34 0.90 -6.59
CA GLY A 84 -10.20 2.04 -6.24
C GLY A 84 -10.62 2.03 -4.77
N ALA A 85 -11.06 0.88 -4.26
CA ALA A 85 -11.42 0.72 -2.85
C ALA A 85 -10.20 0.93 -1.92
N ALA A 86 -9.03 0.39 -2.30
CA ALA A 86 -7.80 0.55 -1.53
C ALA A 86 -7.34 2.02 -1.46
N ILE A 87 -7.44 2.76 -2.57
CA ILE A 87 -7.08 4.19 -2.63
C ILE A 87 -8.03 5.00 -1.76
N LEU A 88 -9.35 4.81 -1.89
CA LEU A 88 -10.34 5.53 -1.08
C LEU A 88 -10.10 5.30 0.43
N TRP A 89 -9.83 4.05 0.81
CA TRP A 89 -9.51 3.72 2.20
C TRP A 89 -8.16 4.32 2.63
N GLY A 90 -7.13 4.25 1.77
CA GLY A 90 -5.83 4.84 2.04
C GLY A 90 -5.91 6.35 2.28
N VAL A 91 -6.62 7.09 1.41
CA VAL A 91 -6.83 8.53 1.56
C VAL A 91 -7.55 8.85 2.87
N TRP A 92 -8.59 8.09 3.22
CA TRP A 92 -9.28 8.24 4.50
C TRP A 92 -8.34 8.06 5.69
N MET A 93 -7.55 6.97 5.72
CA MET A 93 -6.62 6.68 6.81
C MET A 93 -5.52 7.72 6.95
N ILE A 94 -4.98 8.22 5.83
CA ILE A 94 -3.99 9.31 5.82
C ILE A 94 -4.60 10.59 6.39
N GLY A 95 -5.85 10.91 6.02
CA GLY A 95 -6.59 12.06 6.54
C GLY A 95 -6.79 11.96 8.05
N VAL A 96 -7.24 10.80 8.54
CA VAL A 96 -7.42 10.54 9.97
C VAL A 96 -6.10 10.70 10.73
N LYS A 97 -5.00 10.11 10.24
CA LYS A 97 -3.66 10.24 10.87
C LYS A 97 -3.19 11.69 10.92
N SER A 98 -3.41 12.45 9.85
CA SER A 98 -3.08 13.88 9.79
C SER A 98 -3.90 14.70 10.80
N PHE A 99 -5.20 14.43 10.90
CA PHE A 99 -6.08 15.10 11.86
C PHE A 99 -5.67 14.80 13.31
N TYR A 100 -5.36 13.54 13.65
CA TYR A 100 -4.90 13.19 15.00
C TYR A 100 -3.59 13.88 15.37
N ARG A 101 -2.62 13.97 14.43
CA ARG A 101 -1.36 14.71 14.66
C ARG A 101 -1.63 16.20 14.93
N TYR A 102 -2.54 16.80 14.16
CA TYR A 102 -2.95 18.19 14.37
C TYR A 102 -3.63 18.40 15.73
N ALA A 103 -4.59 17.54 16.09
CA ALA A 103 -5.29 17.62 17.37
C ALA A 103 -4.35 17.43 18.57
N GLN A 104 -3.42 16.48 18.50
CA GLN A 104 -2.40 16.27 19.53
C GLN A 104 -1.47 17.48 19.67
N ALA A 105 -1.01 18.07 18.56
CA ALA A 105 -0.18 19.27 18.58
C ALA A 105 -0.92 20.45 19.24
N LYS A 106 -2.21 20.62 18.93
CA LYS A 106 -3.03 21.68 19.54
C LYS A 106 -3.22 21.48 21.04
N ALA A 107 -3.57 20.26 21.47
CA ALA A 107 -3.72 19.94 22.89
C ALA A 107 -2.42 20.11 23.68
N LEU A 108 -1.26 19.78 23.09
CA LEU A 108 0.04 19.98 23.73
C LEU A 108 0.35 21.48 23.92
N ASN A 109 0.06 22.31 22.92
CA ASN A 109 0.26 23.75 22.99
C ASN A 109 -0.66 24.39 24.05
N GLU A 110 -1.95 24.00 24.09
CA GLU A 110 -2.89 24.46 25.12
C GLU A 110 -2.44 24.05 26.53
N TYR A 111 -1.94 22.83 26.70
CA TYR A 111 -1.38 22.39 27.98
C TYR A 111 -0.15 23.22 28.38
N GLN A 112 0.78 23.47 27.45
CA GLN A 112 1.98 24.27 27.71
C GLN A 112 1.65 25.73 28.06
N GLU A 113 0.63 26.33 27.45
CA GLU A 113 0.14 27.66 27.81
C GLU A 113 -0.55 27.67 29.18
N SER A 114 -1.28 26.61 29.55
CA SER A 114 -1.97 26.53 30.86
C SER A 114 -1.03 26.31 32.06
N VAL A 115 0.16 25.75 31.82
CA VAL A 115 1.18 25.47 32.85
C VAL A 115 2.14 26.67 33.04
N ARG A 116 2.09 27.66 32.14
CA ARG A 116 2.96 28.85 32.18
C ARG A 116 2.29 30.01 32.90
#